data_AF-A0A367YWM6-F1
#
_entry.id   AF-A0A367YWM6-F1
#
_cell.length_a   1.000
_cell.length_b   1.000
_cell.length_c   1.000
_cell.angle_alpha   90.00
_cell.angle_beta   90.00
_cell.angle_gamma   90.00
#
_symmetry.space_group_name_H-M   'P 1'
#
loop_
_entity.id
_entity.type
_entity.pdbx_description
1 polymer ?
#
loop_
_entity_poly.entity_id
_entity_poly.type
_entity_poly.pdbx_seq_one_letter_code
_entity_poly.pdbx_strand_id
1 'polypeptide(L)'
;MDVVERAVDRFPPGTVELWLFGPDDDLDIELTRRLSARRWRCVMIGQGVRVGVVPTETFERIVNLIRLHAPDAAIAFNESIYDGREAASRWVDELAMKNT
;
A
#
# COMPACT_ATOMS: atom_id res chain seq x y z
N MET A 1 -17.37 12.43 2.91
CA MET A 1 -16.75 11.09 2.92
C MET A 1 -15.75 11.08 1.79
N ASP A 2 -14.49 11.11 2.16
CA ASP A 2 -13.36 11.17 1.24
C ASP A 2 -13.38 9.93 0.34
N VAL A 3 -13.04 10.09 -0.94
CA VAL A 3 -12.93 9.00 -1.91
C VAL A 3 -11.94 7.93 -1.41
N VAL A 4 -10.93 8.37 -0.66
CA VAL A 4 -9.93 7.53 -0.02
C VAL A 4 -10.51 6.71 1.14
N GLU A 5 -11.37 7.30 1.98
CA GLU A 5 -12.09 6.57 3.04
C GLU A 5 -12.93 5.44 2.43
N ARG A 6 -13.63 5.71 1.32
CA ARG A 6 -14.45 4.69 0.64
C ARG A 6 -13.62 3.50 0.16
N ALA A 7 -12.37 3.73 -0.24
CA ALA A 7 -11.47 2.67 -0.68
C ALA A 7 -11.01 1.81 0.50
N VAL A 8 -10.74 2.43 1.65
CA VAL A 8 -10.37 1.74 2.90
C VAL A 8 -11.53 0.91 3.45
N ASP A 9 -12.77 1.39 3.35
CA ASP A 9 -13.98 0.67 3.80
C ASP A 9 -14.22 -0.66 3.09
N ARG A 10 -13.57 -0.89 1.95
CA ARG A 10 -13.64 -2.17 1.22
C ARG A 10 -12.82 -3.27 1.90
N PHE A 11 -11.93 -2.92 2.82
CA PHE A 11 -11.16 -3.86 3.62
C PHE A 11 -11.90 -4.20 4.92
N PRO A 12 -11.73 -5.42 5.47
CA PRO A 12 -12.21 -5.70 6.81
C PRO A 12 -11.66 -4.69 7.83
N PRO A 13 -12.45 -4.24 8.82
CA PRO A 13 -12.01 -3.24 9.79
C PRO A 13 -10.68 -3.61 10.46
N GLY A 14 -9.75 -2.66 10.52
CA GLY A 14 -8.44 -2.84 11.16
C GLY A 14 -7.43 -3.68 10.39
N THR A 15 -7.74 -4.12 9.16
CA THR A 15 -6.82 -4.96 8.36
C THR A 15 -5.95 -4.18 7.37
N VAL A 16 -6.22 -2.88 7.21
CA VAL A 16 -5.46 -2.01 6.33
C VAL A 16 -5.01 -0.76 7.08
N GLU A 17 -3.80 -0.32 6.79
CA GLU A 17 -3.32 1.01 7.12
C GLU A 17 -3.02 1.73 5.82
N LEU A 18 -3.54 2.96 5.69
CA LEU A 18 -3.29 3.81 4.55
C LEU A 18 -2.33 4.93 4.95
N TRP A 19 -1.42 5.24 4.05
CA TRP A 19 -0.62 6.45 4.11
C TRP A 19 -0.60 7.13 2.74
N LEU A 20 -0.90 8.43 2.75
CA LEU A 20 -0.69 9.35 1.64
C LEU A 20 0.46 10.27 2.03
N PHE A 21 1.39 10.51 1.12
CA PHE A 21 2.52 11.41 1.35
C PHE A 21 2.46 12.58 0.37
N GLY A 22 2.96 13.73 0.83
CA GLY A 22 3.09 14.97 0.08
C GLY A 22 4.52 15.48 0.04
N PRO A 23 4.73 16.68 -0.53
CA PRO A 23 6.07 17.26 -0.71
C PRO A 23 6.84 17.54 0.60
N ASP A 24 6.12 17.72 1.72
CA ASP A 24 6.70 18.03 3.02
C ASP A 24 7.03 16.78 3.85
N ASP A 25 6.65 15.59 3.37
CA ASP A 25 6.95 14.33 4.07
C ASP A 25 8.37 13.85 3.78
N ASP A 26 9.09 13.44 4.82
CA ASP A 26 10.32 12.66 4.66
C ASP A 26 9.94 11.21 4.35
N LEU A 27 9.87 10.91 3.06
CA LEU A 27 9.44 9.61 2.56
C LEU A 27 10.26 8.47 3.14
N ASP A 28 11.59 8.62 3.22
CA ASP A 28 12.48 7.55 3.64
C ASP A 28 12.30 7.28 5.14
N ILE A 29 12.22 8.32 5.97
CA ILE A 29 12.01 8.18 7.43
C ILE A 29 10.63 7.59 7.73
N GLU A 30 9.58 8.16 7.14
CA GLU A 30 8.21 7.80 7.49
C GLU A 30 7.83 6.41 6.96
N LEU A 31 8.26 6.07 5.74
CA LEU A 31 8.04 4.74 5.19
C LEU A 31 8.81 3.68 5.99
N THR A 32 10.07 3.95 6.35
CA THR A 32 10.87 3.05 7.20
C THR A 32 10.18 2.81 8.54
N ARG A 33 9.70 3.89 9.18
CA ARG A 33 8.99 3.81 10.47
C ARG A 33 7.75 2.93 10.37
N ARG A 34 6.93 3.11 9.33
CA ARG A 34 5.70 2.32 9.12
C ARG A 34 5.98 0.86 8.78
N LEU A 35 6.92 0.60 7.87
CA LEU A 35 7.30 -0.75 7.49
C LEU A 35 7.88 -1.53 8.67
N SER A 36 8.64 -0.86 9.55
CA SER A 36 9.27 -1.49 10.72
C SER A 36 8.33 -1.63 11.93
N ALA A 37 7.16 -0.97 11.93
CA ALA A 37 6.26 -0.96 13.08
C ALA A 37 5.60 -2.31 13.37
N ARG A 38 5.43 -3.16 12.35
CA ARG A 38 4.84 -4.50 12.46
C ARG A 38 5.18 -5.34 11.22
N ARG A 39 4.91 -6.64 11.28
CA ARG A 39 4.99 -7.51 10.11
C ARG A 39 3.80 -7.27 9.18
N TRP A 40 4.08 -6.96 7.93
CA TRP A 40 3.08 -6.77 6.88
C TRP A 40 2.99 -8.03 6.02
N ARG A 41 1.77 -8.44 5.66
CA ARG A 41 1.57 -9.50 4.66
C ARG A 41 1.67 -8.99 3.24
N CYS A 42 1.26 -7.75 3.03
CA CYS A 42 1.25 -7.10 1.74
C CYS A 42 1.43 -5.59 1.92
N VAL A 43 2.22 -4.97 1.04
CA VAL A 43 2.30 -3.52 0.87
C VAL A 43 1.78 -3.21 -0.53
N MET A 44 0.69 -2.45 -0.61
CA MET A 44 0.13 -2.02 -1.89
C MET A 44 0.69 -0.65 -2.26
N ILE A 45 1.23 -0.53 -3.47
CA ILE A 45 1.65 0.75 -4.03
C ILE A 45 0.56 1.27 -4.98
N GLY A 46 -0.07 2.36 -4.55
CA GLY A 46 -1.16 3.02 -5.28
C GLY A 46 -0.81 3.38 -6.72
N GLN A 47 -1.78 3.29 -7.64
CA GLN A 47 -1.64 3.70 -9.03
C GLN A 47 -1.07 5.13 -9.18
N GLY A 48 -1.47 6.06 -8.31
CA GLY A 48 -0.97 7.45 -8.31
C GLY A 48 0.55 7.59 -8.12
N VAL A 49 1.20 6.60 -7.51
CA VAL A 49 2.67 6.56 -7.35
C VAL A 49 3.37 6.10 -8.65
N ARG A 50 2.69 5.34 -9.51
CA ARG A 50 3.29 4.68 -10.68
C ARG A 50 2.95 5.32 -12.01
N VAL A 51 1.75 5.88 -12.14
CA VAL A 51 1.19 6.42 -13.40
C VAL A 51 1.10 7.95 -13.35
N GLY A 52 1.51 8.56 -12.25
CA GLY A 52 1.31 9.97 -11.97
C GLY A 52 2.59 10.81 -11.97
N VAL A 53 2.58 11.83 -11.13
CA VAL A 53 3.59 12.88 -10.98
C VAL A 53 4.82 12.47 -10.16
N VAL A 54 4.84 11.24 -9.65
CA VAL A 54 5.93 10.75 -8.81
C VAL A 54 7.10 10.31 -9.71
N PRO A 55 8.33 10.82 -9.49
CA PRO A 55 9.50 10.41 -10.26
C PRO A 55 9.77 8.91 -10.14
N THR A 56 10.29 8.30 -11.21
CA THR A 56 10.66 6.88 -11.23
C THR A 56 11.65 6.54 -10.11
N GLU A 57 12.62 7.41 -9.83
CA GLU A 57 13.57 7.23 -8.72
C GLU A 57 12.85 7.10 -7.37
N THR A 58 11.82 7.92 -7.12
CA THR A 58 11.03 7.84 -5.89
C THR A 58 10.29 6.50 -5.80
N PHE A 59 9.72 6.02 -6.91
CA PHE A 59 9.10 4.70 -6.94
C PHE A 59 10.12 3.57 -6.67
N GLU A 60 11.32 3.64 -7.26
CA GLU A 60 12.41 2.69 -6.99
C GLU A 60 12.80 2.69 -5.51
N ARG A 61 12.92 3.87 -4.89
CA ARG A 61 13.21 4.00 -3.46
C ARG A 61 12.14 3.35 -2.59
N ILE A 62 10.86 3.59 -2.89
CA ILE A 62 9.73 2.93 -2.19
C ILE A 62 9.87 1.41 -2.27
N VAL A 63 10.09 0.86 -3.47
CA VAL A 63 10.24 -0.60 -3.66
C VAL A 63 11.42 -1.14 -2.86
N ASN A 64 12.57 -0.47 -2.89
CA ASN A 64 13.76 -0.90 -2.16
C ASN A 64 13.58 -0.83 -0.63
N LEU A 65 12.93 0.21 -0.11
CA LEU A 65 12.61 0.33 1.31
C LEU A 65 11.65 -0.78 1.77
N ILE A 66 10.64 -1.11 0.96
CA ILE A 66 9.74 -2.25 1.24
C ILE A 66 10.54 -3.54 1.31
N ARG A 67 11.43 -3.80 0.34
CA ARG A 67 12.27 -5.00 0.34
C ARG A 67 13.23 -5.07 1.52
N LEU A 68 13.72 -3.93 1.99
CA LEU A 68 14.64 -3.86 3.12
C LEU A 68 13.94 -4.05 4.47
N HIS A 69 12.81 -3.37 4.69
CA HIS A 69 12.17 -3.29 6.00
C HIS A 69 10.96 -4.22 6.16
N ALA A 70 10.39 -4.71 5.07
CA ALA A 70 9.30 -5.69 5.05
C ALA A 70 9.55 -6.79 4.00
N PRO A 71 10.66 -7.53 4.07
CA PRO A 71 11.06 -8.50 3.04
C PRO A 71 10.04 -9.64 2.83
N ASP A 72 9.29 -9.97 3.88
CA ASP A 72 8.25 -11.02 3.87
C ASP A 72 6.93 -10.54 3.23
N ALA A 73 6.75 -9.23 3.03
CA ALA A 73 5.52 -8.68 2.49
C ALA A 73 5.47 -8.82 0.97
N ALA A 74 4.33 -9.29 0.45
CA ALA A 74 4.06 -9.19 -0.97
C ALA A 74 3.93 -7.71 -1.39
N ILE A 75 4.30 -7.38 -2.63
CA ILE A 75 4.07 -6.06 -3.20
C ILE A 75 2.87 -6.15 -4.15
N ALA A 76 1.84 -5.37 -3.87
CA ALA A 76 0.64 -5.29 -4.71
C ALA A 76 0.53 -3.95 -5.43
N PHE A 77 -0.21 -3.98 -6.53
CA PHE A 77 -0.39 -2.87 -7.45
C PHE A 77 -1.85 -2.83 -7.90
N ASN A 78 -2.57 -1.77 -7.60
CA ASN A 78 -3.95 -1.53 -8.06
C ASN A 78 -4.00 -0.79 -9.40
N GLU A 79 -5.13 -0.84 -10.10
CA GLU A 79 -5.36 -0.09 -11.34
C GLU A 79 -6.14 1.20 -11.11
N SER A 80 -6.88 1.28 -10.00
CA SER A 80 -7.67 2.42 -9.56
C SER A 80 -7.65 2.54 -8.04
N ILE A 81 -8.09 3.69 -7.53
CA ILE A 81 -8.32 3.89 -6.10
C ILE A 81 -9.29 2.87 -5.47
N TYR A 82 -10.16 2.23 -6.25
CA TYR A 82 -11.19 1.36 -5.69
C TYR A 82 -10.75 -0.09 -5.58
N ASP A 83 -9.91 -0.62 -6.47
CA ASP A 83 -9.56 -2.06 -6.53
C ASP A 83 -8.42 -2.47 -5.59
N GLY A 84 -8.14 -1.69 -4.56
CA GLY A 84 -7.02 -1.97 -3.64
C GLY A 84 -7.15 -3.32 -2.94
N ARG A 85 -8.37 -3.72 -2.57
CA ARG A 85 -8.62 -5.03 -1.95
C ARG A 85 -8.35 -6.17 -2.92
N GLU A 86 -8.83 -6.08 -4.16
CA GLU A 86 -8.61 -7.06 -5.22
C GLU A 86 -7.12 -7.17 -5.55
N ALA A 87 -6.41 -6.04 -5.54
CA ALA A 87 -4.97 -6.03 -5.74
C ALA A 87 -4.22 -6.79 -4.66
N ALA A 88 -4.58 -6.55 -3.39
CA ALA A 88 -3.98 -7.23 -2.24
C ALA A 88 -4.40 -8.71 -2.15
N SER A 89 -5.63 -9.06 -2.53
CA SER A 89 -6.15 -10.43 -2.43
C SER A 89 -5.48 -11.41 -3.40
N ARG A 90 -4.72 -10.94 -4.39
CA ARG A 90 -3.86 -11.80 -5.22
C ARG A 90 -2.72 -12.45 -4.43
N TRP A 91 -2.38 -11.90 -3.25
CA TRP A 91 -1.26 -12.34 -2.43
C TRP A 91 -1.64 -12.65 -0.97
N VAL A 92 -2.83 -12.23 -0.54
CA VAL A 92 -3.32 -12.41 0.84
C VAL A 92 -4.66 -13.16 0.80
N ASP A 93 -4.62 -14.47 1.06
CA ASP A 93 -5.79 -15.36 0.96
C ASP A 93 -6.97 -14.93 1.85
N GLU A 94 -6.68 -14.36 3.03
CA GLU A 94 -7.70 -13.83 3.95
C GLU A 94 -8.53 -12.68 3.33
N LEU A 95 -7.97 -11.98 2.34
CA LEU A 95 -8.70 -10.96 1.59
C LEU A 95 -9.48 -11.56 0.42
N ALA A 96 -9.07 -12.71 -0.11
CA ALA A 96 -9.76 -13.42 -1.19
C ALA A 96 -11.05 -14.09 -0.70
N MET A 97 -11.07 -14.57 0.54
CA MET A 97 -12.22 -15.26 1.12
C MET A 97 -13.23 -14.28 1.72
N LYS A 98 -14.14 -13.75 0.89
CA LYS A 98 -15.48 -13.27 1.30
C LYS A 98 -16.39 -13.09 0.07
N ASN A 99 -16.97 -14.22 -0.33
CA ASN A 99 -18.27 -14.32 -1.02
C ASN A 99 -19.05 -15.43 -0.31
N THR A 100 -19.56 -15.14 0.89
CA THR A 100 -20.70 -15.86 1.48
C THR A 100 -21.49 -14.86 2.30
#